data_AF-A0A7G6SH79-F1
#
_entry.id   AF-A0A7G6SH79-F1
#
_cell.length_a   1.000
_cell.length_b   1.000
_cell.length_c   1.000
_cell.angle_alpha   90.00
_cell.angle_beta   90.00
_cell.angle_gamma   90.00
#
_symmetry.space_group_name_H-M   'P 1'
#
loop_
_entity.id
_entity.type
_entity.pdbx_description
1 polymer ?
#
loop_
_entity_poly.entity_id
_entity_poly.type
_entity_poly.pdbx_seq_one_letter_code
_entity_poly.pdbx_strand_id
1 'polypeptide(L)'
;MLKNIPARTLKVLTACTLAAALAACQSTSASNVPVTASAYTAEIPELTCASHGSVNGFPAKLTANRTRPGDPAYIEFRQRLSPGIPSGHLFAVFGRLDANGNPVTRQYNGLFPKGSLIGLYGGALIPMPAELKPNYADCNFATGAAYRVSLTEAQYQQLLSKVRANLANPPKWTMFGFNCNNYAASLGKVAGLVEPSNSALPSFAYIYAYIEVNGDKKTPAKKPS
;
A
#
# COMPACT_ATOMS: atom_id res chain seq x y z
N MET A 1 82.27 49.01 -59.32
CA MET A 1 80.86 49.19 -59.77
C MET A 1 79.97 48.23 -59.02
N LEU A 2 78.97 48.76 -58.30
CA LEU A 2 77.96 48.03 -57.55
C LEU A 2 77.12 47.10 -58.45
N LYS A 3 76.66 45.96 -57.89
CA LYS A 3 75.24 45.54 -57.87
C LYS A 3 74.97 44.25 -57.05
N ASN A 4 74.10 44.41 -56.04
CA ASN A 4 72.94 43.59 -55.60
C ASN A 4 73.07 42.10 -55.15
N ILE A 5 72.95 41.89 -53.82
CA ILE A 5 71.87 41.20 -53.01
C ILE A 5 71.30 39.86 -53.57
N PRO A 6 71.14 38.73 -52.82
CA PRO A 6 70.43 38.67 -51.51
C PRO A 6 70.92 37.73 -50.39
N ALA A 7 70.47 38.13 -49.19
CA ALA A 7 69.97 37.35 -48.04
C ALA A 7 70.66 36.02 -47.69
N ARG A 8 71.46 36.07 -46.62
CA ARG A 8 71.81 34.90 -45.80
C ARG A 8 71.18 35.04 -44.41
N THR A 9 70.35 34.06 -44.13
CA THR A 9 69.68 33.66 -42.88
C THR A 9 70.57 33.83 -41.64
N LEU A 10 70.02 34.44 -40.58
CA LEU A 10 70.56 34.30 -39.23
C LEU A 10 69.47 34.15 -38.16
N LYS A 11 69.39 32.91 -37.68
CA LYS A 11 69.08 32.39 -36.33
C LYS A 11 68.33 33.28 -35.33
N VAL A 12 67.23 32.74 -34.80
CA VAL A 12 66.93 32.79 -33.36
C VAL A 12 66.38 31.43 -32.93
N LEU A 13 67.03 30.83 -31.93
CA LEU A 13 66.56 29.69 -31.14
C LEU A 13 65.26 30.06 -30.43
N THR A 14 64.27 29.17 -30.42
CA THR A 14 63.52 28.93 -29.18
C THR A 14 62.97 27.50 -29.17
N ALA A 15 63.40 26.76 -28.15
CA ALA A 15 62.93 25.44 -27.79
C ALA A 15 61.51 25.50 -27.24
N CYS A 16 60.71 24.47 -27.52
CA CYS A 16 59.66 24.03 -26.60
C CYS A 16 59.55 22.50 -26.67
N THR A 17 60.15 21.92 -25.64
CA THR A 17 60.01 20.58 -25.05
C THR A 17 58.78 19.76 -25.47
N LEU A 18 59.06 18.55 -25.96
CA LEU A 18 58.15 17.41 -26.01
C LEU A 18 58.22 16.61 -24.70
N ALA A 19 57.06 16.11 -24.27
CA ALA A 19 56.84 15.00 -23.32
C ALA A 19 57.24 15.25 -21.84
N ALA A 20 56.52 14.80 -20.82
CA ALA A 20 55.48 13.79 -20.73
C ALA A 20 54.46 14.17 -19.63
N ALA A 21 53.17 14.08 -19.93
CA ALA A 21 52.14 13.99 -18.91
C ALA A 21 51.61 12.54 -18.89
N LEU A 22 52.02 11.78 -17.88
CA LEU A 22 51.38 10.52 -17.52
C LEU A 22 49.95 10.83 -17.06
N ALA A 23 49.01 10.78 -18.01
CA ALA A 23 47.60 10.71 -17.67
C ALA A 23 47.33 9.30 -17.12
N ALA A 24 47.51 9.14 -15.81
CA ALA A 24 47.00 7.99 -15.09
C ALA A 24 45.47 7.95 -15.29
N CYS A 25 44.98 6.94 -16.02
CA CYS A 25 43.57 6.60 -16.06
C CYS A 25 43.18 6.16 -14.65
N GLN A 26 42.73 7.10 -13.81
CA GLN A 26 41.95 6.77 -12.63
C GLN A 26 40.57 6.36 -13.13
N SER A 27 40.43 5.09 -13.53
CA SER A 27 39.14 4.43 -13.55
C SER A 27 38.66 4.39 -12.10
N THR A 28 37.93 5.43 -11.70
CA THR A 28 37.06 5.34 -10.53
C THR A 28 36.10 4.20 -10.84
N SER A 29 36.36 3.05 -10.22
CA SER A 29 35.37 2.00 -10.15
C SER A 29 34.22 2.59 -9.35
N ALA A 30 33.25 3.18 -10.06
CA ALA A 30 31.92 3.35 -9.52
C ALA A 30 31.54 1.96 -9.03
N SER A 31 31.48 1.82 -7.71
CA SER A 31 30.94 0.62 -7.09
C SER A 31 29.48 0.59 -7.53
N ASN A 32 29.21 -0.07 -8.65
CA ASN A 32 27.90 -0.58 -8.97
C ASN A 32 27.62 -1.63 -7.89
N VAL A 33 27.20 -1.17 -6.72
CA VAL A 33 26.37 -1.98 -5.85
C VAL A 33 25.18 -2.32 -6.75
N PRO A 34 24.97 -3.59 -7.12
CA PRO A 34 23.74 -3.95 -7.78
C PRO A 34 22.65 -3.61 -6.77
N VAL A 35 21.93 -2.52 -6.99
CA VAL A 35 20.61 -2.35 -6.43
C VAL A 35 19.84 -3.49 -7.07
N THR A 36 19.78 -4.63 -6.38
CA THR A 36 18.78 -5.64 -6.67
C THR A 36 17.47 -4.88 -6.69
N ALA A 37 16.93 -4.66 -7.90
CA ALA A 37 15.59 -4.16 -8.07
C ALA A 37 14.74 -4.99 -7.11
N SER A 38 14.10 -4.31 -6.15
CA SER A 38 13.31 -4.99 -5.14
C SER A 38 12.36 -5.93 -5.89
N ALA A 39 12.56 -7.25 -5.73
CA ALA A 39 11.69 -8.26 -6.32
C ALA A 39 10.24 -8.13 -5.79
N TYR A 40 10.06 -7.27 -4.77
CA TYR A 40 8.82 -6.92 -4.13
C TYR A 40 8.25 -5.65 -4.74
N THR A 41 6.97 -5.75 -5.09
CA THR A 41 6.15 -4.64 -5.54
C THR A 41 6.06 -3.59 -4.45
N ALA A 42 6.22 -2.32 -4.82
CA ALA A 42 6.07 -1.20 -3.90
C ALA A 42 4.66 -1.11 -3.30
N GLU A 43 4.50 -0.38 -2.22
CA GLU A 43 3.18 0.02 -1.73
C GLU A 43 2.52 1.04 -2.68
N ILE A 44 1.23 1.29 -2.52
CA ILE A 44 0.39 2.07 -3.42
C ILE A 44 0.11 3.44 -2.78
N PRO A 45 0.79 4.53 -3.17
CA PRO A 45 0.74 5.81 -2.45
C PRO A 45 -0.67 6.42 -2.35
N GLU A 46 -1.50 6.19 -3.37
CA GLU A 46 -2.89 6.68 -3.42
C GLU A 46 -3.85 5.99 -2.43
N LEU A 47 -3.42 4.93 -1.75
CA LEU A 47 -4.19 4.27 -0.70
C LEU A 47 -3.80 4.75 0.71
N THR A 48 -2.89 5.70 0.83
CA THR A 48 -2.61 6.35 2.12
C THR A 48 -3.72 7.34 2.48
N CYS A 49 -3.79 7.73 3.75
CA CYS A 49 -4.72 8.76 4.22
C CYS A 49 -4.12 10.18 4.12
N ALA A 50 -3.05 10.38 3.34
CA ALA A 50 -2.35 11.65 3.22
C ALA A 50 -3.26 12.81 2.78
N SER A 51 -4.18 12.56 1.84
CA SER A 51 -5.18 13.54 1.39
C SER A 51 -6.21 13.90 2.47
N HIS A 52 -6.25 13.15 3.57
CA HIS A 52 -7.19 13.31 4.68
C HIS A 52 -6.48 13.74 5.98
N GLY A 53 -5.26 14.26 5.88
CA GLY A 53 -4.52 14.91 6.98
C GLY A 53 -3.57 14.02 7.76
N SER A 54 -3.51 12.70 7.49
CA SER A 54 -2.56 11.79 8.13
C SER A 54 -2.18 10.66 7.18
N VAL A 55 -0.90 10.54 6.80
CA VAL A 55 -0.43 9.48 5.88
C VAL A 55 -0.88 8.09 6.35
N ASN A 56 -0.75 7.83 7.66
CA ASN A 56 -1.07 6.54 8.26
C ASN A 56 -2.50 6.47 8.82
N GLY A 57 -3.32 7.51 8.74
CA GLY A 57 -4.60 7.57 9.44
C GLY A 57 -4.45 7.32 10.95
N PHE A 58 -5.47 6.74 11.59
CA PHE A 58 -5.44 6.41 13.03
C PHE A 58 -5.24 4.92 13.31
N PRO A 59 -4.57 4.56 14.44
CA PRO A 59 -4.54 3.18 14.91
C PRO A 59 -5.93 2.73 15.38
N ALA A 60 -6.27 1.46 15.14
CA ALA A 60 -7.51 0.85 15.62
C ALA A 60 -7.26 0.00 16.87
N LYS A 61 -8.23 -0.01 17.80
CA LYS A 61 -8.25 -0.96 18.91
C LYS A 61 -8.66 -2.34 18.37
N LEU A 62 -7.77 -3.31 18.50
CA LEU A 62 -7.99 -4.65 17.96
C LEU A 62 -9.02 -5.44 18.77
N THR A 63 -10.07 -5.86 18.10
CA THR A 63 -11.04 -6.83 18.57
C THR A 63 -10.48 -8.24 18.52
N ALA A 64 -9.70 -8.58 17.51
CA ALA A 64 -9.00 -9.86 17.41
C ALA A 64 -7.65 -9.64 16.73
N ASN A 65 -6.66 -10.45 17.10
CA ASN A 65 -5.31 -10.32 16.58
C ASN A 65 -4.62 -11.69 16.52
N ARG A 66 -4.07 -12.02 15.37
CA ARG A 66 -3.21 -13.20 15.16
C ARG A 66 -1.88 -12.84 14.49
N THR A 67 -1.42 -11.62 14.73
CA THR A 67 -0.10 -11.15 14.27
C THR A 67 0.99 -12.00 14.92
N ARG A 68 1.91 -12.53 14.11
CA ARG A 68 3.10 -13.25 14.56
C ARG A 68 4.32 -12.33 14.45
N PRO A 69 5.11 -12.16 15.53
CA PRO A 69 6.39 -11.47 15.44
C PRO A 69 7.28 -12.09 14.36
N GLY A 70 7.99 -11.26 13.60
CA GLY A 70 8.82 -11.68 12.47
C GLY A 70 8.12 -11.73 11.10
N ASP A 71 6.79 -11.78 11.05
CA ASP A 71 6.08 -11.61 9.77
C ASP A 71 6.22 -10.15 9.28
N PRO A 72 6.55 -9.91 7.99
CA PRO A 72 6.93 -8.57 7.50
C PRO A 72 5.76 -7.63 7.23
N ALA A 73 4.53 -8.14 7.19
CA ALA A 73 3.36 -7.39 6.75
C ALA A 73 2.08 -7.83 7.45
N TYR A 74 0.99 -7.11 7.22
CA TYR A 74 -0.32 -7.43 7.79
C TYR A 74 -1.46 -7.01 6.87
N ILE A 75 -2.63 -7.60 7.15
CA ILE A 75 -3.93 -7.07 6.75
C ILE A 75 -4.82 -6.98 7.99
N GLU A 76 -5.58 -5.91 8.06
CA GLU A 76 -6.48 -5.57 9.15
C GLU A 76 -7.85 -5.18 8.59
N PHE A 77 -8.90 -5.83 9.08
CA PHE A 77 -10.27 -5.54 8.70
C PHE A 77 -10.87 -4.62 9.75
N ARG A 78 -11.32 -3.44 9.32
CA ARG A 78 -11.88 -2.42 10.21
C ARG A 78 -13.33 -2.21 9.90
N GLN A 79 -14.15 -2.33 10.92
CA GLN A 79 -15.54 -1.94 10.88
C GLN A 79 -15.72 -0.59 11.54
N ARG A 80 -16.46 0.30 10.90
CA ARG A 80 -16.95 1.54 11.50
C ARG A 80 -18.43 1.72 11.23
N LEU A 81 -19.08 2.53 12.06
CA LEU A 81 -20.40 3.06 11.73
C LEU A 81 -20.26 4.08 10.58
N SER A 82 -21.34 4.26 9.84
CA SER A 82 -21.37 5.19 8.72
C SER A 82 -22.65 6.02 8.84
N PRO A 83 -22.54 7.35 9.04
CA PRO A 83 -23.73 8.20 9.12
C PRO A 83 -24.64 8.00 7.91
N GLY A 84 -25.92 7.74 8.16
CA GLY A 84 -26.91 7.49 7.10
C GLY A 84 -26.87 6.09 6.45
N ILE A 85 -25.96 5.20 6.87
CA ILE A 85 -25.90 3.81 6.39
C ILE A 85 -25.93 2.86 7.59
N PRO A 86 -27.12 2.37 7.99
CA PRO A 86 -27.30 1.56 9.20
C PRO A 86 -26.46 0.29 9.25
N SER A 87 -26.13 -0.30 8.11
CA SER A 87 -25.28 -1.49 8.04
C SER A 87 -23.84 -1.25 8.52
N GLY A 88 -23.40 0.00 8.58
CA GLY A 88 -21.99 0.37 8.78
C GLY A 88 -21.15 0.11 7.53
N HIS A 89 -19.83 0.12 7.72
CA HIS A 89 -18.87 -0.13 6.65
C HIS A 89 -17.70 -0.98 7.15
N LEU A 90 -17.29 -1.96 6.33
CA LEU A 90 -16.11 -2.80 6.54
C LEU A 90 -15.08 -2.55 5.44
N PHE A 91 -13.84 -2.26 5.81
CA PHE A 91 -12.73 -2.00 4.90
C PHE A 91 -11.45 -2.69 5.37
N ALA A 92 -10.48 -2.82 4.46
CA ALA A 92 -9.16 -3.38 4.75
C ALA A 92 -8.14 -2.25 4.94
N VAL A 93 -7.23 -2.45 5.89
CA VAL A 93 -6.02 -1.67 6.11
C VAL A 93 -4.84 -2.64 6.10
N PHE A 94 -3.82 -2.39 5.29
CA PHE A 94 -2.67 -3.28 5.19
C PHE A 94 -1.37 -2.49 5.10
N GLY A 95 -0.24 -3.14 5.34
CA GLY A 95 1.05 -2.48 5.34
C GLY A 95 2.17 -3.35 5.89
N ARG A 96 3.31 -2.70 6.15
CA ARG A 96 4.49 -3.30 6.77
C ARG A 96 4.36 -3.38 8.29
N LEU A 97 4.94 -4.42 8.86
CA LEU A 97 5.16 -4.59 10.30
C LEU A 97 6.63 -4.35 10.64
N ASP A 98 6.90 -3.89 11.86
CA ASP A 98 8.23 -3.98 12.47
C ASP A 98 8.49 -5.40 13.02
N ALA A 99 9.70 -5.64 13.53
CA ALA A 99 10.08 -6.94 14.10
C ALA A 99 9.19 -7.39 15.28
N ASN A 100 8.54 -6.44 15.97
CA ASN A 100 7.64 -6.70 17.10
C ASN A 100 6.19 -6.93 16.65
N GLY A 101 5.89 -6.85 15.35
CA GLY A 101 4.55 -6.98 14.81
C GLY A 101 3.70 -5.70 14.91
N ASN A 102 4.32 -4.52 15.05
CA ASN A 102 3.61 -3.25 15.02
C ASN A 102 3.53 -2.69 13.59
N PRO A 103 2.37 -2.17 13.16
CA PRO A 103 2.25 -1.52 11.86
C PRO A 103 3.13 -0.28 11.70
N VAL A 104 3.98 -0.30 10.68
CA VAL A 104 4.84 0.81 10.25
C VAL A 104 4.17 1.64 9.17
N THR A 105 3.50 0.98 8.22
CA THR A 105 2.75 1.64 7.14
C THR A 105 1.28 1.22 7.17
N ARG A 106 0.40 2.07 6.61
CA ARG A 106 -1.04 1.81 6.47
C ARG A 106 -1.53 2.27 5.10
N GLN A 107 -2.13 1.34 4.37
CA GLN A 107 -2.85 1.56 3.13
C GLN A 107 -4.29 1.12 3.34
N TYR A 108 -5.23 1.95 2.93
CA TYR A 108 -6.66 1.81 3.17
C TYR A 108 -7.36 1.47 1.87
N ASN A 109 -8.20 0.44 1.89
CA ASN A 109 -8.92 0.01 0.71
C ASN A 109 -10.26 -0.61 1.11
N GLY A 110 -11.35 -0.06 0.56
CA GLY A 110 -12.71 -0.51 0.85
C GLY A 110 -13.60 -0.31 -0.37
N LEU A 111 -14.65 -1.11 -0.51
CA LEU A 111 -15.56 -1.03 -1.66
C LEU A 111 -16.79 -0.20 -1.29
N PHE A 112 -16.97 0.93 -1.97
CA PHE A 112 -18.12 1.82 -1.82
C PHE A 112 -18.85 1.99 -3.14
N PRO A 113 -20.18 2.09 -3.18
CA PRO A 113 -20.86 2.49 -4.40
C PRO A 113 -20.51 3.94 -4.76
N LYS A 114 -20.25 4.22 -6.04
CA LYS A 114 -20.13 5.60 -6.54
C LYS A 114 -21.47 6.32 -6.38
N GLY A 115 -21.42 7.61 -6.04
CA GLY A 115 -22.63 8.43 -5.85
C GLY A 115 -23.25 8.35 -4.45
N SER A 116 -22.52 7.83 -3.44
CA SER A 116 -22.92 7.86 -2.03
C SER A 116 -24.29 7.18 -1.81
N LEU A 117 -25.26 7.85 -1.17
CA LEU A 117 -26.59 7.29 -0.88
C LEU A 117 -27.37 6.90 -2.14
N ILE A 118 -27.25 7.64 -3.25
CA ILE A 118 -27.89 7.28 -4.52
C ILE A 118 -27.32 5.95 -5.03
N GLY A 119 -25.99 5.81 -4.98
CA GLY A 119 -25.32 4.56 -5.33
C GLY A 119 -25.69 3.42 -4.39
N LEU A 120 -25.84 3.70 -3.10
CA LEU A 120 -26.24 2.71 -2.09
C LEU A 120 -27.63 2.12 -2.41
N TYR A 121 -28.65 2.98 -2.54
CA TYR A 121 -30.01 2.51 -2.83
C TYR A 121 -30.14 1.96 -4.26
N GLY A 122 -29.42 2.54 -5.23
CA GLY A 122 -29.36 2.01 -6.60
C GLY A 122 -28.79 0.59 -6.65
N GLY A 123 -27.80 0.29 -5.81
CA GLY A 123 -27.21 -1.06 -5.74
C GLY A 123 -28.07 -2.12 -5.06
N ALA A 124 -29.25 -1.76 -4.54
CA ALA A 124 -30.29 -2.74 -4.19
C ALA A 124 -31.01 -3.28 -5.45
N LEU A 125 -30.96 -2.54 -6.57
CA LEU A 125 -31.68 -2.85 -7.80
C LEU A 125 -30.76 -3.34 -8.92
N ILE A 126 -29.59 -2.71 -9.10
CA ILE A 126 -28.66 -3.00 -10.20
C ILE A 126 -27.20 -2.94 -9.73
N PRO A 127 -26.25 -3.65 -10.38
CA PRO A 127 -24.83 -3.49 -10.09
C PRO A 127 -24.30 -2.07 -10.34
N MET A 128 -23.76 -1.44 -9.30
CA MET A 128 -23.28 -0.06 -9.34
C MET A 128 -21.76 0.01 -9.56
N PRO A 129 -21.24 1.05 -10.21
CA PRO A 129 -19.82 1.38 -10.15
C PRO A 129 -19.36 1.59 -8.70
N ALA A 130 -18.10 1.29 -8.40
CA ALA A 130 -17.55 1.42 -7.05
C ALA A 130 -16.33 2.36 -6.97
N GLU A 131 -16.09 2.95 -5.79
CA GLU A 131 -14.82 3.55 -5.39
C GLU A 131 -14.07 2.61 -4.45
N LEU A 132 -12.74 2.63 -4.58
CA LEU A 132 -11.81 1.78 -3.81
C LEU A 132 -10.84 2.55 -2.92
N LYS A 133 -10.63 3.84 -3.22
CA LYS A 133 -9.70 4.70 -2.48
C LYS A 133 -10.30 5.12 -1.14
N PRO A 134 -9.47 5.39 -0.12
CA PRO A 134 -9.98 5.80 1.18
C PRO A 134 -10.74 7.12 1.10
N ASN A 135 -11.86 7.17 1.81
CA ASN A 135 -12.56 8.42 2.08
C ASN A 135 -12.17 8.98 3.47
N TYR A 136 -12.63 10.19 3.75
CA TYR A 136 -12.37 10.88 5.01
C TYR A 136 -12.78 10.06 6.24
N ALA A 137 -13.93 9.36 6.19
CA ALA A 137 -14.45 8.59 7.32
C ALA A 137 -13.60 7.35 7.62
N ASP A 138 -13.08 6.64 6.60
CA ASP A 138 -12.19 5.49 6.82
C ASP A 138 -10.87 5.91 7.47
N CYS A 139 -10.40 7.11 7.13
CA CYS A 139 -9.17 7.67 7.66
C CYS A 139 -9.31 8.24 9.07
N ASN A 140 -10.47 8.81 9.43
CA ASN A 140 -10.63 9.64 10.63
C ASN A 140 -11.62 9.12 11.66
N PHE A 141 -12.57 8.24 11.31
CA PHE A 141 -13.59 7.80 12.26
C PHE A 141 -13.09 6.62 13.10
N ALA A 142 -13.55 6.58 14.35
CA ALA A 142 -13.28 5.47 15.24
C ALA A 142 -13.90 4.17 14.70
N THR A 143 -13.12 3.09 14.80
CA THR A 143 -13.59 1.74 14.46
C THR A 143 -14.38 1.13 15.61
N GLY A 144 -15.52 0.49 15.32
CA GLY A 144 -16.25 -0.31 16.29
C GLY A 144 -15.59 -1.66 16.54
N ALA A 145 -14.97 -2.24 15.51
CA ALA A 145 -14.18 -3.46 15.61
C ALA A 145 -13.03 -3.49 14.61
N ALA A 146 -11.96 -4.21 14.97
CA ALA A 146 -10.81 -4.43 14.09
C ALA A 146 -10.21 -5.83 14.26
N TYR A 147 -9.89 -6.50 13.16
CA TYR A 147 -9.30 -7.84 13.14
C TYR A 147 -8.01 -7.84 12.33
N ARG A 148 -6.87 -8.09 12.97
CA ARG A 148 -5.54 -8.08 12.32
C ARG A 148 -4.94 -9.47 12.19
N VAL A 149 -4.38 -9.72 11.00
CA VAL A 149 -3.66 -10.94 10.65
C VAL A 149 -2.32 -10.54 10.02
N SER A 150 -1.22 -11.14 10.46
CA SER A 150 0.08 -10.95 9.81
C SER A 150 0.19 -11.77 8.52
N LEU A 151 1.02 -11.29 7.60
CA LEU A 151 1.24 -11.85 6.28
C LEU A 151 2.72 -12.14 6.09
N THR A 152 3.03 -13.27 5.46
CA THR A 152 4.35 -13.49 4.88
C THR A 152 4.58 -12.52 3.72
N GLU A 153 5.83 -12.36 3.28
CA GLU A 153 6.13 -11.50 2.14
C GLU A 153 5.38 -11.94 0.88
N ALA A 154 5.32 -13.24 0.61
CA ALA A 154 4.62 -13.78 -0.55
C ALA A 154 3.11 -13.46 -0.52
N GLN A 155 2.46 -13.59 0.65
CA GLN A 155 1.06 -13.24 0.82
C GLN A 155 0.84 -11.73 0.65
N TYR A 156 1.78 -10.91 1.11
CA TYR A 156 1.70 -9.46 0.94
C TYR A 156 1.83 -9.04 -0.52
N GLN A 157 2.73 -9.67 -1.29
CA GLN A 157 2.84 -9.44 -2.73
C GLN A 157 1.57 -9.84 -3.49
N GLN A 158 0.94 -10.96 -3.11
CA GLN A 158 -0.35 -11.36 -3.66
C GLN A 158 -1.45 -10.33 -3.34
N LEU A 159 -1.49 -9.81 -2.11
CA LEU A 159 -2.42 -8.75 -1.73
C LEU A 159 -2.22 -7.49 -2.58
N LEU A 160 -0.98 -7.02 -2.69
CA LEU A 160 -0.62 -5.82 -3.47
C LEU A 160 -0.96 -5.97 -4.95
N SER A 161 -0.76 -7.15 -5.54
CA SER A 161 -1.13 -7.44 -6.92
C SER A 161 -2.66 -7.43 -7.10
N LYS A 162 -3.39 -8.09 -6.19
CA LYS A 162 -4.86 -8.10 -6.20
C LYS A 162 -5.47 -6.71 -6.06
N VAL A 163 -4.94 -5.89 -5.15
CA VAL A 163 -5.43 -4.52 -4.95
C VAL A 163 -5.17 -3.67 -6.18
N ARG A 164 -4.00 -3.78 -6.83
CA ARG A 164 -3.75 -3.09 -8.11
C ARG A 164 -4.71 -3.51 -9.22
N ALA A 165 -4.96 -4.80 -9.35
CA ALA A 165 -5.90 -5.31 -10.35
C ALA A 165 -7.31 -4.74 -10.11
N ASN A 166 -7.75 -4.68 -8.85
CA ASN A 166 -9.03 -4.09 -8.47
C ASN A 166 -9.04 -2.56 -8.69
N LEU A 167 -7.96 -1.84 -8.42
CA LEU A 167 -7.88 -0.40 -8.71
C LEU A 167 -7.96 -0.10 -10.21
N ALA A 168 -7.32 -0.93 -11.03
CA ALA A 168 -7.37 -0.81 -12.49
C ALA A 168 -8.75 -1.19 -13.04
N ASN A 169 -9.39 -2.20 -12.46
CA ASN A 169 -10.71 -2.70 -12.86
C ASN A 169 -11.62 -2.89 -11.63
N PRO A 170 -12.25 -1.82 -11.13
CA PRO A 170 -13.05 -1.89 -9.92
C PRO A 170 -14.24 -2.86 -10.06
N PRO A 171 -14.43 -3.79 -9.10
CA PRO A 171 -15.60 -4.66 -9.12
C PRO A 171 -16.88 -3.82 -8.94
N LYS A 172 -17.98 -4.30 -9.51
CA LYS A 172 -19.28 -3.68 -9.31
C LYS A 172 -19.75 -3.93 -7.87
N TRP A 173 -20.44 -2.94 -7.32
CA TRP A 173 -21.03 -2.97 -5.99
C TRP A 173 -22.51 -3.31 -6.06
N THR A 174 -22.99 -4.18 -5.19
CA THR A 174 -24.43 -4.49 -5.01
C THR A 174 -24.73 -4.67 -3.52
N MET A 175 -25.87 -4.17 -3.05
CA MET A 175 -26.21 -4.18 -1.62
C MET A 175 -26.25 -5.60 -1.04
N PHE A 176 -26.96 -6.51 -1.70
CA PHE A 176 -27.18 -7.90 -1.25
C PHE A 176 -26.27 -8.92 -1.95
N GLY A 177 -25.26 -8.45 -2.68
CA GLY A 177 -24.31 -9.29 -3.40
C GLY A 177 -22.88 -8.90 -3.02
N PHE A 178 -22.06 -8.53 -4.00
CA PHE A 178 -20.68 -8.12 -3.76
C PHE A 178 -20.62 -6.68 -3.22
N ASN A 179 -20.47 -6.54 -1.90
CA ASN A 179 -20.37 -5.25 -1.21
C ASN A 179 -19.05 -5.12 -0.42
N CYS A 180 -18.97 -4.15 0.49
CA CYS A 180 -17.80 -3.89 1.31
C CYS A 180 -17.33 -5.11 2.12
N ASN A 181 -18.27 -5.93 2.59
CA ASN A 181 -17.96 -7.12 3.38
C ASN A 181 -17.26 -8.19 2.51
N ASN A 182 -17.88 -8.54 1.38
CA ASN A 182 -17.33 -9.56 0.47
C ASN A 182 -16.01 -9.12 -0.13
N TYR A 183 -15.89 -7.82 -0.44
CA TYR A 183 -14.64 -7.26 -0.93
C TYR A 183 -13.52 -7.43 0.09
N ALA A 184 -13.75 -7.04 1.35
CA ALA A 184 -12.80 -7.20 2.44
C ALA A 184 -12.43 -8.68 2.64
N ALA A 185 -13.41 -9.58 2.71
CA ALA A 185 -13.16 -11.02 2.81
C ALA A 185 -12.37 -11.57 1.61
N SER A 186 -12.63 -11.08 0.40
CA SER A 186 -11.90 -11.48 -0.80
C SER A 186 -10.41 -11.12 -0.73
N LEU A 187 -10.06 -9.99 -0.10
CA LEU A 187 -8.67 -9.60 0.15
C LEU A 187 -8.05 -10.51 1.21
N GLY A 188 -8.80 -10.87 2.25
CA GLY A 188 -8.35 -11.76 3.32
C GLY A 188 -8.02 -13.19 2.88
N LYS A 189 -8.52 -13.65 1.72
CA LYS A 189 -8.18 -14.98 1.16
C LYS A 189 -6.68 -15.20 0.97
N VAL A 190 -5.89 -14.14 0.73
CA VAL A 190 -4.40 -14.26 0.63
C VAL A 190 -3.77 -14.73 1.94
N ALA A 191 -4.44 -14.46 3.07
CA ALA A 191 -4.05 -14.90 4.40
C ALA A 191 -4.66 -16.26 4.79
N GLY A 192 -5.39 -16.92 3.88
CA GLY A 192 -6.11 -18.16 4.14
C GLY A 192 -7.41 -17.96 4.92
N LEU A 193 -7.93 -16.73 5.02
CA LEU A 193 -9.18 -16.46 5.72
C LEU A 193 -10.39 -16.90 4.90
N VAL A 194 -11.40 -17.39 5.62
CA VAL A 194 -12.66 -17.90 5.09
C VAL A 194 -13.78 -16.89 5.33
N GLU A 195 -14.56 -16.63 4.29
CA GLU A 195 -15.73 -15.77 4.36
C GLU A 195 -16.87 -16.44 5.16
N PRO A 196 -17.64 -15.72 6.00
CA PRO A 196 -18.81 -16.29 6.66
C PRO A 196 -19.85 -16.78 5.66
N SER A 197 -20.51 -17.90 5.95
CA SER A 197 -21.57 -18.45 5.09
C SER A 197 -22.74 -17.47 4.90
N ASN A 198 -23.09 -16.72 5.95
CA ASN A 198 -24.07 -15.65 5.87
C ASN A 198 -23.40 -14.34 5.44
N SER A 199 -23.36 -14.10 4.13
CA SER A 199 -22.79 -12.89 3.55
C SER A 199 -23.70 -11.66 3.61
N ALA A 200 -24.98 -11.84 3.97
CA ALA A 200 -25.99 -10.77 4.04
C ALA A 200 -25.97 -9.99 5.37
N LEU A 201 -25.07 -10.33 6.29
CA LEU A 201 -24.95 -9.63 7.56
C LEU A 201 -24.56 -8.16 7.35
N PRO A 202 -25.14 -7.22 8.11
CA PRO A 202 -24.64 -5.85 8.14
C PRO A 202 -23.19 -5.84 8.63
N SER A 203 -22.37 -4.89 8.17
CA SER A 203 -20.93 -4.85 8.47
C SER A 203 -20.61 -4.91 9.96
N PHE A 204 -21.42 -4.26 10.82
CA PHE A 204 -21.24 -4.31 12.28
C PHE A 204 -21.40 -5.71 12.89
N ALA A 205 -22.16 -6.61 12.25
CA ALA A 205 -22.28 -8.01 12.65
C ALA A 205 -21.30 -8.91 11.89
N TYR A 206 -21.11 -8.63 10.60
CA TYR A 206 -20.26 -9.41 9.70
C TYR A 206 -18.82 -9.54 10.22
N ILE A 207 -18.22 -8.46 10.72
CA ILE A 207 -16.84 -8.52 11.23
C ILE A 207 -16.67 -9.55 12.37
N TYR A 208 -17.69 -9.71 13.23
CA TYR A 208 -17.63 -10.70 14.30
C TYR A 208 -17.82 -12.11 13.78
N ALA A 209 -18.74 -12.33 12.84
CA ALA A 209 -18.89 -13.61 12.17
C ALA A 209 -17.61 -14.01 11.41
N TYR A 210 -16.92 -13.02 10.82
CA TYR A 210 -15.66 -13.23 10.11
C TYR A 210 -14.51 -13.59 11.05
N ILE A 211 -14.44 -12.98 12.24
CA ILE A 211 -13.50 -13.38 13.28
C ILE A 211 -13.78 -14.83 13.72
N GLU A 212 -15.05 -15.15 13.98
CA GLU A 212 -15.49 -16.44 14.52
C GLU A 212 -15.24 -17.62 13.56
N VAL A 213 -15.62 -17.48 12.28
CA VAL A 213 -15.42 -18.56 11.29
C VAL A 213 -13.95 -18.86 11.04
N ASN A 214 -13.06 -17.92 11.33
CA ASN A 214 -11.60 -18.08 11.23
C ASN A 214 -10.95 -18.58 12.53
N GLY A 215 -11.76 -18.94 13.53
CA GLY A 215 -11.31 -19.53 14.80
C GLY A 215 -10.70 -18.55 15.79
N ASP A 216 -10.79 -17.25 15.52
CA ASP A 216 -10.18 -16.22 16.34
C ASP A 216 -11.16 -15.71 17.41
N LYS A 217 -10.62 -15.34 18.57
CA LYS A 217 -11.41 -14.89 19.72
C LYS A 217 -11.29 -13.40 19.91
N LYS A 218 -12.34 -12.80 20.48
CA LYS A 218 -12.30 -11.41 20.94
C LYS A 218 -11.17 -11.26 21.97
N THR A 219 -10.26 -10.31 21.76
CA THR A 219 -9.24 -9.92 22.74
C THR A 219 -9.96 -9.59 24.05
N PRO A 220 -9.56 -10.18 25.19
CA PRO A 220 -10.15 -9.84 26.48
C PRO A 220 -10.02 -8.33 26.71
N ALA A 221 -11.11 -7.69 27.13
CA ALA A 221 -11.03 -6.30 27.56
C ALA A 221 -10.04 -6.22 28.73
N LYS A 222 -8.96 -5.43 28.58
CA LYS A 222 -8.05 -5.14 29.69
C LYS A 222 -8.89 -4.49 30.79
N LYS A 223 -9.01 -5.13 31.97
CA LYS A 223 -9.66 -4.49 33.13
C LYS A 223 -8.93 -3.17 33.40
N PRO A 224 -9.65 -2.07 33.63
CA PRO A 224 -9.01 -0.86 34.12
C PRO A 224 -8.32 -1.19 35.45
N SER A 225 -7.04 -0.81 35.55
CA SER A 225 -6.25 -0.81 36.78
C SER A 225 -6.74 0.29 37.72
#